data_AF-A0A2H0JXV6-F1
#
_entry.id   AF-A0A2H0JXV6-F1
#
_cell.length_a   1.000
_cell.length_b   1.000
_cell.length_c   1.000
_cell.angle_alpha   90.00
_cell.angle_beta   90.00
_cell.angle_gamma   90.00
#
_symmetry.space_group_name_H-M   'P 1'
#
loop_
_entity.id
_entity.type
_entity.pdbx_description
1 polymer ?
#
loop_
_entity_poly.entity_id
_entity_poly.type
_entity_poly.pdbx_seq_one_letter_code
_entity_poly.pdbx_strand_id
1 'polypeptide(L)'
;MFGSQVDQIDGAIGEGSLFHTTLGFYIHGVRIRAGWRERTIAVHRPVGTRNQIGRCLEPHDLAISKLVAFRDKDRAFVRTLLIEEMIDGDILLDRLTATHLDAELQILVEKWLRSTMQGLSE
;
A
#
# COMPACT_ATOMS: atom_id res chain seq x y z
N MET A 1 -21.24 4.45 -27.27
CA MET A 1 -21.20 3.93 -25.88
C MET A 1 -19.84 4.33 -25.34
N PHE A 2 -19.74 5.41 -24.56
CA PHE A 2 -18.46 5.80 -23.98
C PHE A 2 -18.18 4.92 -22.76
N GLY A 3 -17.04 4.23 -22.74
CA GLY A 3 -16.60 3.42 -21.60
C GLY A 3 -16.50 4.26 -20.32
N SER A 4 -16.51 3.59 -19.18
CA SER A 4 -16.35 4.24 -17.89
C SER A 4 -15.03 5.02 -17.82
N GLN A 5 -14.91 5.98 -16.90
CA GLN A 5 -13.67 6.73 -16.72
C GLN A 5 -12.47 5.81 -16.43
N VAL A 6 -12.72 4.65 -15.78
CA VAL A 6 -11.71 3.61 -15.56
C VAL A 6 -11.27 2.99 -16.88
N ASP A 7 -12.21 2.61 -17.76
CA ASP A 7 -11.89 2.02 -19.06
C ASP A 7 -11.09 2.98 -19.96
N GLN A 8 -11.36 4.28 -19.86
CA GLN A 8 -10.61 5.31 -20.59
C GLN A 8 -9.18 5.45 -20.08
N ILE A 9 -8.98 5.40 -18.76
CA ILE A 9 -7.64 5.42 -18.15
C ILE A 9 -6.87 4.15 -18.53
N ASP A 10 -7.49 2.98 -18.36
CA ASP A 10 -6.82 1.71 -18.64
C ASP A 10 -6.46 1.58 -20.13
N GLY A 11 -7.32 2.06 -21.04
CA GLY A 11 -7.03 2.07 -22.47
C GLY A 11 -5.89 3.02 -22.87
N ALA A 12 -5.78 4.19 -22.24
CA ALA A 12 -4.78 5.19 -22.59
C ALA A 12 -3.41 4.94 -21.94
N ILE A 13 -3.41 4.58 -20.66
CA ILE A 13 -2.22 4.53 -19.79
C ILE A 13 -2.19 3.31 -18.86
N GLY A 14 -3.09 2.35 -19.06
CA GLY A 14 -3.13 1.09 -18.32
C GLY A 14 -2.24 0.00 -18.91
N GLU A 15 -2.44 -1.22 -18.43
CA GLU A 15 -1.61 -2.36 -18.78
C GLU A 15 -1.69 -2.67 -20.28
N GLY A 16 -0.53 -2.73 -20.93
CA GLY A 16 -0.41 -3.08 -22.35
C GLY A 16 -0.61 -1.90 -23.30
N SER A 17 -0.90 -0.71 -22.77
CA SER A 17 -0.94 0.53 -23.54
C SER A 17 0.44 0.91 -24.10
N LEU A 18 0.45 1.85 -25.06
CA LEU A 18 1.70 2.45 -25.55
C LEU A 18 2.47 3.13 -24.41
N PHE A 19 1.77 3.70 -23.42
CA PHE A 19 2.39 4.27 -22.23
C PHE A 19 3.14 3.20 -21.43
N HIS A 20 2.50 2.06 -21.14
CA HIS A 20 3.11 0.96 -20.40
C HIS A 20 4.38 0.46 -21.07
N THR A 21 4.31 0.17 -22.37
CA THR A 21 5.45 -0.34 -23.14
C THR A 21 6.58 0.68 -23.26
N THR A 22 6.27 1.97 -23.30
CA THR A 22 7.28 3.04 -23.43
C THR A 22 7.99 3.37 -22.12
N LEU A 23 7.27 3.33 -20.98
CA LEU A 23 7.78 3.82 -19.69
C LEU A 23 8.05 2.73 -18.65
N GLY A 24 7.64 1.48 -18.91
CA GLY A 24 7.87 0.35 -18.01
C GLY A 24 6.99 0.33 -16.74
N PHE A 25 6.01 1.23 -16.64
CA PHE A 25 4.98 1.22 -15.61
C PHE A 25 3.63 1.66 -16.20
N TYR A 26 2.53 1.35 -15.52
CA TYR A 26 1.18 1.71 -15.97
C TYR A 26 0.34 2.26 -14.81
N ILE A 27 -0.74 2.94 -15.16
CA ILE A 27 -1.72 3.46 -14.20
C ILE A 27 -2.97 2.59 -14.30
N HIS A 28 -3.37 2.02 -13.16
CA HIS A 28 -4.58 1.23 -13.08
C HIS A 28 -5.72 2.07 -12.48
N GLY A 29 -6.80 2.23 -13.25
CA GLY A 29 -8.00 2.92 -12.77
C GLY A 29 -8.74 2.08 -11.73
N VAL A 30 -8.98 2.63 -10.54
CA VAL A 30 -9.76 1.94 -9.50
C VAL A 30 -10.93 2.80 -9.02
N ARG A 31 -12.06 2.15 -8.70
CA ARG A 31 -13.20 2.81 -8.07
C ARG A 31 -13.00 2.83 -6.56
N ILE A 32 -12.86 4.02 -6.00
CA ILE A 32 -12.64 4.24 -4.56
C ILE A 32 -13.88 4.83 -3.89
N ARG A 33 -14.15 4.40 -2.66
CA ARG A 33 -15.29 4.88 -1.87
C ARG A 33 -15.04 6.32 -1.38
N ALA A 34 -16.10 7.02 -1.01
CA ALA A 34 -15.97 8.33 -0.36
C ALA A 34 -15.12 8.24 0.92
N GLY A 35 -14.47 9.33 1.32
CA GLY A 35 -13.61 9.36 2.51
C GLY A 35 -12.17 8.86 2.28
N TRP A 36 -11.77 8.60 1.03
CA TRP A 36 -10.42 8.11 0.73
C TRP A 36 -9.34 9.18 0.87
N ARG A 37 -9.66 10.46 0.62
CA ARG A 37 -8.67 11.55 0.59
C ARG A 37 -8.09 11.83 1.97
N GLU A 38 -8.90 11.61 2.99
CA GLU A 38 -8.60 11.75 4.42
C GLU A 38 -7.67 10.63 4.90
N ARG A 39 -7.61 9.52 4.16
CA ARG A 39 -6.77 8.35 4.43
C ARG A 39 -5.52 8.29 3.56
N THR A 40 -5.17 9.40 2.92
CA THR A 40 -3.96 9.51 2.09
C THR A 40 -3.01 10.53 2.66
N ILE A 41 -1.72 10.26 2.50
CA ILE A 41 -0.65 11.22 2.74
C ILE A 41 -0.35 11.99 1.45
N ALA A 42 -0.06 13.27 1.60
CA ALA A 42 0.40 14.10 0.49
C ALA A 42 1.90 13.89 0.28
N VAL A 43 2.27 13.31 -0.85
CA VAL A 43 3.66 13.17 -1.29
C VAL A 43 3.96 14.32 -2.25
N HIS A 44 4.82 15.23 -1.81
CA HIS A 44 5.23 16.40 -2.57
C HIS A 44 6.74 16.65 -2.36
N ARG A 45 7.48 16.82 -3.47
CA ARG A 45 8.91 17.09 -3.44
C ARG A 45 9.26 18.04 -4.59
N PRO A 46 9.91 19.19 -4.37
CA PRO A 46 10.06 20.22 -5.40
C PRO A 46 10.65 19.71 -6.72
N VAL A 47 11.70 18.89 -6.61
CA VAL A 47 12.37 18.27 -7.76
C VAL A 47 11.69 16.95 -8.16
N GLY A 48 11.58 16.01 -7.22
CA GLY A 48 11.12 14.64 -7.51
C GLY A 48 9.68 14.52 -7.98
N THR A 49 8.78 15.40 -7.53
CA THR A 49 7.39 15.46 -8.00
C THR A 49 7.11 16.66 -8.91
N ARG A 50 8.14 17.44 -9.28
CA ARG A 50 8.01 18.67 -10.09
C ARG A 50 6.93 19.61 -9.53
N ASN A 51 6.97 19.85 -8.21
CA ASN A 51 5.97 20.63 -7.46
C ASN A 51 4.52 20.09 -7.51
N GLN A 52 4.28 18.87 -8.01
CA GLN A 52 2.95 18.25 -7.99
C GLN A 52 2.72 17.48 -6.68
N ILE A 53 1.46 17.36 -6.27
CA ILE A 53 1.05 16.63 -5.07
C ILE A 53 0.46 15.28 -5.48
N GLY A 54 1.13 14.19 -5.11
CA GLY A 54 0.58 12.84 -5.14
C GLY A 54 -0.17 12.53 -3.85
N ARG A 55 -1.35 11.93 -3.93
CA ARG A 55 -2.04 11.39 -2.75
C ARG A 55 -1.79 9.89 -2.68
N CYS A 56 -0.98 9.47 -1.73
CA CYS A 56 -0.58 8.08 -1.56
C CYS A 56 -1.25 7.49 -0.34
N LEU A 57 -1.55 6.19 -0.35
CA LEU A 57 -1.97 5.51 0.87
C LEU A 57 -0.85 5.61 1.91
N GLU A 58 -1.23 5.80 3.17
CA GLU A 58 -0.27 5.79 4.26
C GLU A 58 0.43 4.40 4.29
N PRO A 59 1.78 4.33 4.36
CA PRO A 59 2.52 3.08 4.25
C PRO A 59 2.14 1.98 5.25
N HIS A 60 1.80 2.33 6.50
CA HIS A 60 1.38 1.38 7.52
C HIS A 60 -0.02 0.84 7.24
N ASP A 61 -0.95 1.70 6.80
CA ASP A 61 -2.28 1.29 6.34
C ASP A 61 -2.17 0.32 5.15
N LEU A 62 -1.25 0.58 4.20
CA LEU A 62 -0.96 -0.32 3.09
C LEU A 62 -0.41 -1.66 3.60
N ALA A 63 0.59 -1.61 4.46
CA ALA A 63 1.24 -2.80 5.02
C ALA A 63 0.23 -3.69 5.75
N ILE A 64 -0.62 -3.13 6.63
CA ILE A 64 -1.67 -3.89 7.32
C ILE A 64 -2.67 -4.48 6.32
N SER A 65 -3.12 -3.71 5.33
CA SER A 65 -4.05 -4.22 4.31
C SER A 65 -3.47 -5.41 3.53
N LYS A 66 -2.16 -5.47 3.31
CA LYS A 66 -1.49 -6.63 2.69
C LYS A 66 -1.26 -7.75 3.68
N LEU A 67 -0.81 -7.42 4.89
CA LEU A 67 -0.44 -8.40 5.89
C LEU A 67 -1.62 -9.24 6.38
N VAL A 68 -2.81 -8.64 6.45
CA VAL A 68 -4.06 -9.33 6.81
C VAL A 68 -4.44 -10.42 5.81
N ALA A 69 -4.05 -10.30 4.54
CA ALA A 69 -4.23 -11.38 3.56
C ALA A 69 -3.31 -12.59 3.86
N PHE A 70 -2.26 -12.38 4.65
CA PHE A 70 -1.36 -13.37 5.23
C PHE A 70 -0.73 -14.36 4.24
N ARG A 71 -0.49 -13.92 2.99
CA ARG A 71 0.22 -14.73 1.98
C ARG A 71 1.73 -14.51 2.09
N ASP A 72 2.52 -15.48 1.65
CA ASP A 72 3.98 -15.46 1.73
C ASP A 72 4.58 -14.18 1.12
N LYS A 73 4.09 -13.78 -0.05
CA LYS A 73 4.52 -12.54 -0.74
C LYS A 73 4.20 -11.27 0.04
N ASP A 74 3.08 -11.22 0.76
CA ASP A 74 2.68 -10.04 1.52
C ASP A 74 3.54 -9.92 2.79
N ARG A 75 3.85 -11.05 3.44
CA ARG A 75 4.78 -11.09 4.58
C ARG A 75 6.19 -10.68 4.17
N ALA A 76 6.67 -11.16 3.01
CA ALA A 76 7.95 -10.74 2.46
C ALA A 76 7.97 -9.23 2.17
N PHE A 77 6.92 -8.71 1.52
CA PHE A 77 6.78 -7.29 1.24
C PHE A 77 6.83 -6.43 2.52
N VAL A 78 6.05 -6.76 3.54
CA VAL A 78 6.01 -6.00 4.81
C VAL A 78 7.34 -6.11 5.57
N ARG A 79 7.97 -7.29 5.57
CA ARG A 79 9.31 -7.45 6.16
C ARG A 79 10.33 -6.54 5.47
N THR A 80 10.33 -6.45 4.15
CA THR A 80 11.22 -5.53 3.42
C THR A 80 10.95 -4.08 3.82
N LEU A 81 9.68 -3.66 3.93
CA LEU A 81 9.36 -2.30 4.35
C LEU A 81 9.88 -1.96 5.77
N LEU A 82 9.85 -2.93 6.69
CA LEU A 82 10.43 -2.78 8.04
C LEU A 82 11.96 -2.67 7.98
N ILE A 83 12.62 -3.51 7.18
CA ILE A 83 14.08 -3.49 7.01
C ILE A 83 14.57 -2.17 6.42
N GLU A 84 13.87 -1.65 5.42
CA GLU A 84 14.20 -0.39 4.75
C GLU A 84 13.74 0.84 5.54
N GLU A 85 13.29 0.67 6.79
CA GLU A 85 12.80 1.73 7.69
C GLU A 85 11.69 2.60 7.04
N MET A 86 10.95 2.04 6.09
CA MET A 86 9.85 2.72 5.41
C MET A 86 8.56 2.73 6.24
N ILE A 87 8.49 1.83 7.22
CA ILE A 87 7.42 1.71 8.21
C ILE A 87 8.01 1.34 9.58
N ASP A 88 7.29 1.72 10.61
CA ASP A 88 7.58 1.47 12.02
C ASP A 88 6.70 0.32 12.55
N GLY A 89 7.32 -0.62 13.26
CA GLY A 89 6.64 -1.80 13.79
C GLY A 89 5.63 -1.49 14.90
N ASP A 90 5.88 -0.49 15.74
CA ASP A 90 4.95 -0.10 16.80
C ASP A 90 3.70 0.55 16.19
N ILE A 91 3.86 1.38 15.16
CA ILE A 91 2.72 1.94 14.41
C ILE A 91 1.90 0.83 13.73
N LEU A 92 2.54 -0.23 13.22
CA LEU A 92 1.80 -1.40 12.69
C LEU A 92 0.98 -2.10 13.76
N LEU A 93 1.50 -2.26 14.99
CA LEU A 93 0.76 -2.88 16.09
C LEU A 93 -0.47 -2.04 16.48
N ASP A 94 -0.32 -0.72 16.52
CA ASP A 94 -1.44 0.20 16.76
C ASP A 94 -2.50 0.10 15.66
N ARG A 95 -2.08 0.06 14.39
CA ARG A 95 -2.97 -0.08 13.24
C ARG A 95 -3.66 -1.43 13.19
N LEU A 96 -2.97 -2.51 13.55
CA LEU A 96 -3.55 -3.84 13.67
C LEU A 96 -4.67 -3.83 14.72
N THR A 97 -4.42 -3.21 15.87
CA THR A 97 -5.40 -3.10 16.97
C THR A 97 -6.63 -2.28 16.58
N ALA A 98 -6.43 -1.22 15.80
CA ALA A 98 -7.52 -0.40 15.28
C ALA A 98 -8.31 -1.06 14.11
N THR A 99 -7.82 -2.17 13.56
CA THR A 99 -8.46 -2.86 12.44
C THR A 99 -9.40 -3.94 12.95
N HIS A 100 -10.67 -3.90 12.56
CA HIS A 100 -11.62 -4.97 12.88
C HIS A 100 -11.30 -6.24 12.09
N LEU A 101 -10.73 -7.23 12.78
CA LEU A 101 -10.39 -8.54 12.26
C LEU A 101 -11.03 -9.65 13.11
N ASP A 102 -11.09 -10.86 12.56
CA ASP A 102 -11.33 -12.03 13.38
C ASP A 102 -10.20 -12.21 14.42
N ALA A 103 -10.55 -12.67 15.62
CA ALA A 103 -9.61 -12.78 16.73
C ALA A 103 -8.43 -13.72 16.42
N GLU A 104 -8.68 -14.84 15.71
CA GLU A 104 -7.61 -15.79 15.36
C GLU A 104 -6.62 -15.14 14.39
N LEU A 105 -7.13 -14.41 13.40
CA LEU A 105 -6.29 -13.71 12.43
C LEU A 105 -5.49 -12.57 13.06
N GLN A 106 -6.10 -11.82 13.98
CA GLN A 106 -5.41 -10.74 14.69
C GLN A 106 -4.24 -11.29 15.52
N ILE A 107 -4.46 -12.36 16.29
CA ILE A 107 -3.42 -13.01 17.09
C ILE A 107 -2.29 -13.54 16.18
N LEU A 108 -2.65 -14.16 15.06
CA LEU A 108 -1.69 -14.72 14.10
C LEU A 108 -0.79 -13.61 13.52
N VAL A 109 -1.39 -12.51 13.06
CA VAL A 109 -0.68 -11.37 12.48
C VAL A 109 0.19 -10.67 13.53
N GLU A 110 -0.34 -10.46 14.74
CA GLU A 110 0.40 -9.84 15.84
C GLU A 110 1.64 -10.68 16.22
N LYS A 111 1.46 -11.99 16.37
CA LYS A 111 2.57 -12.90 16.69
C LYS A 111 3.65 -12.85 15.63
N TRP A 112 3.27 -12.84 14.36
CA TRP A 112 4.22 -12.74 13.25
C TRP A 112 4.97 -11.40 13.25
N LEU A 113 4.27 -10.28 13.48
CA LEU A 113 4.90 -8.95 13.55
C LEU A 113 5.93 -8.87 14.67
N ARG A 114 5.56 -9.27 15.89
CA ARG A 114 6.47 -9.25 17.04
C ARG A 114 7.71 -10.10 16.82
N SER A 115 7.51 -11.33 16.30
CA SER A 115 8.61 -12.23 15.97
C SER A 115 9.53 -11.65 14.89
N THR A 116 8.96 -10.99 13.87
CA THR A 116 9.74 -10.36 12.81
C THR A 116 10.54 -9.16 13.33
N MET A 117 9.94 -8.29 14.14
CA MET A 117 10.60 -7.12 14.73
C MET A 117 11.78 -7.51 15.64
N GLN A 118 11.60 -8.55 16.46
CA GLN A 118 12.67 -9.10 17.30
C GLN A 118 13.85 -9.57 16.46
N GLY A 119 13.60 -10.34 15.40
CA GLY A 119 14.64 -10.83 14.49
C GLY A 119 15.28 -9.78 13.58
N LEU A 120 14.84 -8.51 13.64
CA LEU A 120 15.50 -7.38 12.97
C LEU A 120 16.38 -6.56 13.92
N SER A 121 16.24 -6.77 15.23
CA SER A 121 17.04 -6.08 16.27
C SER A 121 18.32 -6.84 16.63
N GLU A 122 18.53 -8.02 16.05
CA GLU A 122 19.72 -8.89 16.19
C GLU A 122 20.69 -8.66 15.02
#